data_AF-A0A5N5RHE6-F1
#
_entry.id   AF-A0A5N5RHE6-F1
#
_cell.length_a   1.000
_cell.length_b   1.000
_cell.length_c   1.000
_cell.angle_alpha   90.00
_cell.angle_beta   90.00
_cell.angle_gamma   90.00
#
_symmetry.space_group_name_H-M   'P 1'
#
loop_
_entity.id
_entity.type
_entity.pdbx_description
1 polymer ?
#
loop_
_entity_poly.entity_id
_entity_poly.type
_entity_poly.pdbx_seq_one_letter_code
_entity_poly.pdbx_strand_id
1 'polypeptide(L)'
;MPSGGARTKAGRMPDPASEAFQQRAGGLFALPANGYRRPHPKFPLPPYAVKDDPSQEERWNRREREVWNELWRYPQGYAWSRPQYKYLQHIVALYVRQYVLCESPDAKAADRATLCRYADSIGLTPQGLRLNGWRIVADEPKPARARKSAKVVPFPDPRDEWADMQ
;
A
#
# COMPACT_ATOMS: atom_id res chain seq x y z
N MET A 1 -25.60 -26.64 23.43
CA MET A 1 -25.23 -26.72 22.00
C MET A 1 -24.00 -25.87 21.77
N PRO A 2 -22.92 -26.36 21.12
CA PRO A 2 -21.78 -25.51 20.81
C PRO A 2 -22.18 -24.54 19.69
N SER A 3 -22.15 -23.23 19.95
CA SER A 3 -22.39 -22.23 18.91
C SER A 3 -21.25 -22.28 17.90
N GLY A 4 -21.57 -22.65 16.66
CA GLY A 4 -20.60 -22.65 15.57
C GLY A 4 -19.92 -21.29 15.45
N GLY A 5 -18.58 -21.30 15.39
CA GLY A 5 -17.76 -20.09 15.31
C GLY A 5 -18.20 -19.15 14.19
N ALA A 6 -17.98 -17.85 14.42
CA ALA A 6 -18.35 -16.77 13.50
C ALA A 6 -17.90 -17.09 12.07
N ARG A 7 -18.85 -17.52 11.23
CA ARG A 7 -18.58 -17.78 9.82
C ARG A 7 -18.26 -16.44 9.18
N THR A 8 -17.08 -16.32 8.58
CA THR A 8 -16.61 -15.13 7.86
C THR A 8 -17.52 -14.68 6.71
N LYS A 9 -18.55 -15.47 6.35
CA LYS A 9 -19.41 -15.30 5.17
C LYS A 9 -20.93 -15.14 5.43
N ALA A 10 -21.41 -15.01 6.67
CA ALA A 10 -22.86 -14.94 6.94
C ALA A 10 -23.31 -13.54 7.37
N GLY A 11 -23.60 -12.67 6.40
CA GLY A 11 -24.26 -11.38 6.64
C GLY A 11 -24.24 -10.49 5.40
N ARG A 12 -25.35 -9.77 5.16
CA ARG A 12 -25.37 -8.64 4.20
C ARG A 12 -24.30 -7.65 4.62
N MET A 13 -23.44 -7.24 3.69
CA MET A 13 -22.39 -6.27 3.99
C MET A 13 -23.07 -5.01 4.56
N PRO A 14 -22.74 -4.58 5.80
CA PRO A 14 -23.27 -3.34 6.34
C PRO A 14 -22.90 -2.18 5.41
N ASP A 15 -23.79 -1.21 5.26
CA ASP A 15 -23.52 -0.03 4.46
C ASP A 15 -22.22 0.65 4.99
N PRO A 16 -21.18 0.82 4.15
CA PRO A 16 -19.94 1.46 4.54
C PRO A 16 -20.12 2.89 5.07
N ALA A 17 -21.21 3.56 4.68
CA ALA A 17 -21.53 4.92 5.16
C ALA A 17 -22.28 4.93 6.50
N SER A 18 -22.77 3.78 6.98
CA SER A 18 -23.55 3.73 8.23
C SER A 18 -22.71 4.05 9.47
N GLU A 19 -23.29 4.80 10.41
CA GLU A 19 -22.62 5.18 11.67
C GLU A 19 -22.16 3.96 12.48
N ALA A 20 -22.98 2.90 12.52
CA ALA A 20 -22.63 1.65 13.20
C ALA A 20 -21.40 0.97 12.56
N PHE A 21 -21.25 1.06 11.23
CA PHE A 21 -20.04 0.58 10.56
C PHE A 21 -18.85 1.48 10.86
N GLN A 22 -19.01 2.80 10.83
CA GLN A 22 -17.94 3.76 11.13
C GLN A 22 -17.41 3.63 12.57
N GLN A 23 -18.29 3.45 13.55
CA GLN A 23 -17.92 3.22 14.95
C GLN A 23 -17.11 1.92 15.11
N ARG A 24 -17.53 0.82 14.47
CA ARG A 24 -16.77 -0.44 14.46
C ARG A 24 -15.46 -0.32 13.68
N ALA A 25 -15.46 0.47 12.61
CA ALA A 25 -14.30 0.73 11.76
C ALA A 25 -13.27 1.68 12.41
N GLY A 26 -13.65 2.43 13.45
CA GLY A 26 -12.77 3.34 14.18
C GLY A 26 -11.54 2.64 14.80
N GLY A 27 -11.65 1.36 15.13
CA GLY A 27 -10.52 0.54 15.62
C GLY A 27 -9.62 -0.04 14.52
N LEU A 28 -9.98 0.12 13.24
CA LEU A 28 -9.21 -0.42 12.11
C LEU A 28 -8.08 0.53 11.71
N PHE A 29 -6.96 -0.06 11.30
CA PHE A 29 -5.80 0.69 10.81
C PHE A 29 -6.15 1.42 9.51
N ALA A 30 -6.12 2.76 9.58
CA ALA A 30 -6.45 3.63 8.45
C ALA A 30 -5.29 3.69 7.44
N LEU A 31 -5.59 3.35 6.20
CA LEU A 31 -4.71 3.49 5.04
C LEU A 31 -5.10 4.74 4.26
N PRO A 32 -4.14 5.59 3.88
CA PRO A 32 -4.42 6.80 3.12
C PRO A 32 -4.84 6.46 1.69
N ALA A 33 -5.93 7.07 1.21
CA ALA A 33 -6.46 6.82 -0.13
C ALA A 33 -5.49 7.22 -1.25
N ASN A 34 -4.63 8.24 -1.04
CA ASN A 34 -3.59 8.57 -2.01
C ASN A 34 -2.63 7.41 -2.27
N GLY A 35 -2.50 6.44 -1.36
CA GLY A 35 -1.60 5.32 -1.53
C GLY A 35 -0.17 5.58 -1.07
N TYR A 36 0.73 4.63 -1.34
CA TYR A 36 2.12 4.75 -0.88
C TYR A 36 2.99 5.53 -1.88
N ARG A 37 3.76 6.49 -1.35
CA ARG A 37 4.52 7.50 -2.13
C ARG A 37 6.03 7.44 -1.90
N ARG A 38 6.48 6.63 -0.94
CA ARG A 38 7.92 6.47 -0.66
C ARG A 38 8.51 5.42 -1.59
N PRO A 39 9.85 5.35 -1.72
CA PRO A 39 10.49 4.23 -2.39
C PRO A 39 10.05 2.91 -1.75
N HIS A 40 9.66 1.94 -2.58
CA HIS A 40 9.39 0.58 -2.14
C HIS A 40 10.67 -0.25 -2.17
N PRO A 41 10.73 -1.37 -1.43
CA PRO A 41 11.86 -2.29 -1.49
C PRO A 41 12.05 -2.85 -2.91
N LYS A 42 13.28 -3.29 -3.19
CA LYS A 42 13.58 -4.07 -4.40
C LYS A 42 12.74 -5.35 -4.41
N PHE A 43 12.38 -5.81 -5.60
CA PHE A 43 11.65 -7.06 -5.78
C PHE A 43 12.44 -8.22 -5.16
N PRO A 44 11.88 -8.95 -4.17
CA PRO A 44 12.67 -9.87 -3.35
C PRO A 44 12.84 -11.27 -3.97
N LEU A 45 12.05 -11.63 -4.99
CA LEU A 45 12.19 -12.92 -5.66
C LEU A 45 13.32 -12.87 -6.70
N PRO A 46 14.04 -13.99 -6.90
CA PRO A 46 15.01 -14.08 -7.99
C PRO A 46 14.30 -13.93 -9.34
N PRO A 47 15.01 -13.50 -10.40
CA PRO A 47 14.46 -13.47 -11.75
C PRO A 47 13.81 -14.80 -12.12
N TYR A 48 12.66 -14.74 -12.77
CA TYR A 48 12.05 -15.92 -13.36
C TYR A 48 12.92 -16.38 -14.52
N ALA A 49 13.30 -17.66 -14.55
CA ALA A 49 14.12 -18.26 -15.59
C ALA A 49 13.22 -19.07 -16.53
N VAL A 50 13.18 -18.69 -17.81
CA VAL A 50 12.51 -19.46 -18.86
C VAL A 50 13.55 -20.35 -19.52
N LYS A 51 13.26 -21.65 -19.59
CA LYS A 51 14.17 -22.59 -20.25
C LYS A 51 14.26 -22.24 -21.75
N ASP A 52 15.49 -22.06 -22.24
CA ASP A 52 15.82 -21.94 -23.67
C ASP A 52 15.29 -20.68 -24.40
N ASP A 53 14.77 -19.66 -23.70
CA ASP A 53 14.34 -18.38 -24.33
C ASP A 53 14.66 -17.14 -23.45
N PRO A 54 15.83 -16.49 -23.65
CA PRO A 54 16.21 -15.29 -22.92
C PRO A 54 15.28 -14.08 -23.16
N SER A 55 14.62 -14.02 -24.31
CA SER A 55 13.76 -12.89 -24.66
C SER A 55 12.45 -12.91 -23.86
N GLN A 56 11.91 -14.11 -23.64
CA GLN A 56 10.74 -14.33 -22.80
C GLN A 56 11.08 -14.13 -21.32
N GLU A 57 12.29 -14.54 -20.91
CA GLU A 57 12.81 -14.28 -19.57
C GLU A 57 12.83 -12.77 -19.24
N GLU A 58 13.42 -11.96 -20.12
CA GLU A 58 13.49 -10.51 -19.97
C GLU A 58 12.08 -9.88 -19.91
N ARG A 59 11.17 -10.32 -20.78
CA ARG A 59 9.76 -9.85 -20.82
C ARG A 59 9.03 -10.16 -19.52
N TRP A 60 9.15 -11.38 -19.01
CA TRP A 60 8.52 -11.79 -17.75
C TRP A 60 9.03 -10.96 -16.58
N ASN A 61 10.35 -10.87 -16.43
CA ASN A 61 10.97 -10.14 -15.33
C ASN A 61 10.66 -8.64 -15.38
N ARG A 62 10.53 -8.06 -16.58
CA ARG A 62 10.07 -6.68 -16.75
C ARG A 62 8.62 -6.53 -16.27
N ARG A 63 7.74 -7.46 -16.65
CA ARG A 63 6.33 -7.43 -16.22
C ARG A 63 6.20 -7.59 -14.69
N GLU A 64 6.96 -8.47 -14.06
CA GLU A 64 6.98 -8.60 -12.59
C GLU A 64 7.35 -7.26 -11.92
N ARG A 65 8.37 -6.55 -12.45
CA ARG A 65 8.77 -5.24 -11.91
C ARG A 65 7.67 -4.18 -12.07
N GLU A 66 7.00 -4.15 -13.21
CA GLU A 66 5.89 -3.21 -13.45
C GLU A 66 4.75 -3.41 -12.44
N VAL A 67 4.30 -4.65 -12.28
CA VAL A 67 3.21 -4.99 -11.35
C VAL A 67 3.63 -4.73 -9.90
N TRP A 68 4.88 -5.06 -9.53
CA TRP A 68 5.41 -4.72 -8.21
C TRP A 68 5.37 -3.21 -7.96
N ASN A 69 5.86 -2.40 -8.89
CA ASN A 69 5.86 -0.94 -8.77
C ASN A 69 4.43 -0.38 -8.66
N GLU A 70 3.48 -0.95 -9.40
CA GLU A 70 2.06 -0.55 -9.36
C GLU A 70 1.43 -0.88 -8.01
N LEU A 71 1.57 -2.12 -7.53
CA LEU A 71 0.98 -2.55 -6.25
C LEU A 71 1.45 -1.69 -5.08
N TRP A 72 2.74 -1.34 -5.06
CA TRP A 72 3.29 -0.46 -4.03
C TRP A 72 2.77 0.97 -4.09
N ARG A 73 2.05 1.39 -5.13
CA ARG A 73 1.38 2.70 -5.16
C ARG A 73 0.01 2.68 -4.48
N TYR A 74 -0.57 1.52 -4.25
CA TYR A 74 -1.88 1.41 -3.59
C TYR A 74 -1.82 1.77 -2.09
N PRO A 75 -2.96 2.04 -1.44
CA PRO A 75 -3.06 2.24 0.01
C PRO A 75 -2.41 1.13 0.84
N GLN A 76 -2.50 -0.12 0.37
CA GLN A 76 -1.93 -1.30 1.02
C GLN A 76 -0.39 -1.25 1.07
N GLY A 77 0.27 -0.59 0.11
CA GLY A 77 1.71 -0.34 0.16
C GLY A 77 2.14 0.39 1.42
N TYR A 78 1.28 1.25 1.98
CA TYR A 78 1.54 1.92 3.26
C TYR A 78 1.57 0.92 4.41
N ALA A 79 0.63 -0.03 4.45
CA ALA A 79 0.65 -1.12 5.43
C ALA A 79 1.91 -1.98 5.27
N TRP A 80 2.22 -2.46 4.07
CA TRP A 80 3.36 -3.35 3.81
C TRP A 80 4.72 -2.71 4.11
N SER A 81 4.79 -1.37 4.13
CA SER A 81 6.01 -0.63 4.50
C SER A 81 6.28 -0.64 6.02
N ARG A 82 5.29 -0.95 6.85
CA ARG A 82 5.41 -0.92 8.31
C ARG A 82 6.21 -2.14 8.80
N PRO A 83 7.07 -1.99 9.83
CA PRO A 83 7.86 -3.10 10.36
C PRO A 83 7.04 -4.33 10.74
N GLN A 84 5.87 -4.14 11.35
CA GLN A 84 5.00 -5.24 11.78
C GLN A 84 4.44 -6.07 10.62
N TYR A 85 4.33 -5.49 9.41
CA TYR A 85 3.78 -6.16 8.23
C TYR A 85 4.86 -6.53 7.21
N LYS A 86 6.14 -6.40 7.57
CA LYS A 86 7.27 -6.71 6.68
C LYS A 86 7.24 -8.15 6.17
N TYR A 87 6.70 -9.08 6.96
CA TYR A 87 6.54 -10.49 6.58
C TYR A 87 5.61 -10.69 5.36
N LEU A 88 4.68 -9.75 5.10
CA LEU A 88 3.77 -9.84 3.95
C LEU A 88 4.47 -9.56 2.62
N GLN A 89 5.63 -8.88 2.61
CA GLN A 89 6.30 -8.48 1.37
C GLN A 89 6.65 -9.66 0.46
N HIS A 90 6.97 -10.82 1.04
CA HIS A 90 7.21 -12.03 0.25
C HIS A 90 5.93 -12.56 -0.39
N ILE A 91 4.79 -12.50 0.31
CA ILE A 91 3.48 -12.89 -0.23
C ILE A 91 3.05 -11.92 -1.33
N VAL A 92 3.30 -10.61 -1.18
CA VAL A 92 3.07 -9.63 -2.24
C VAL A 92 3.90 -9.96 -3.48
N ALA A 93 5.15 -10.38 -3.31
CA ALA A 93 6.00 -10.76 -4.43
C ALA A 93 5.53 -12.06 -5.11
N LEU A 94 5.06 -13.05 -4.34
CA LEU A 94 4.42 -14.26 -4.88
C LEU A 94 3.12 -13.94 -5.62
N TYR A 95 2.34 -12.98 -5.12
CA TYR A 95 1.16 -12.47 -5.83
C TYR A 95 1.54 -11.88 -7.20
N VAL A 96 2.59 -11.05 -7.26
CA VAL A 96 3.10 -10.50 -8.53
C VAL A 96 3.44 -11.62 -9.52
N ARG A 97 4.23 -12.62 -9.10
CA ARG A 97 4.59 -13.75 -9.97
C ARG A 97 3.36 -14.51 -10.45
N GLN A 98 2.43 -14.77 -9.54
CA GLN A 98 1.18 -15.45 -9.86
C GLN A 98 0.30 -14.62 -10.81
N TYR A 99 0.31 -13.29 -10.67
CA TYR A 99 -0.43 -12.37 -11.52
C TYR A 99 0.09 -12.45 -12.96
N VAL A 100 1.41 -12.34 -13.16
CA VAL A 100 2.05 -12.48 -14.47
C VAL A 100 1.79 -13.87 -15.06
N LEU A 101 1.84 -14.92 -14.25
CA LEU A 101 1.48 -16.27 -14.69
C LEU A 101 0.02 -16.34 -15.18
N CYS A 102 -0.91 -15.70 -14.49
CA CYS A 102 -2.32 -15.67 -14.87
C CYS A 102 -2.62 -14.85 -16.15
N GLU A 103 -1.69 -14.00 -16.59
CA GLU A 103 -1.75 -13.30 -17.89
C GLU A 103 -1.39 -14.23 -19.05
N SER A 104 -0.72 -15.34 -18.80
CA SER A 104 -0.38 -16.35 -19.81
C SER A 104 -1.63 -17.10 -20.31
N PRO A 105 -1.70 -17.48 -21.61
CA PRO A 105 -2.75 -18.35 -22.12
C PRO A 105 -2.81 -19.72 -21.43
N ASP A 106 -1.69 -20.20 -20.86
CA ASP A 106 -1.60 -21.50 -20.20
C ASP A 106 -2.10 -21.49 -18.73
N ALA A 107 -2.58 -20.34 -18.24
CA ALA A 107 -3.02 -20.18 -16.87
C ALA A 107 -4.22 -21.06 -16.52
N LYS A 108 -4.07 -21.93 -15.51
CA LYS A 108 -5.09 -22.88 -15.08
C LYS A 108 -6.05 -22.26 -14.07
N ALA A 109 -7.18 -22.92 -13.84
CA ALA A 109 -8.12 -22.52 -12.79
C ALA A 109 -7.47 -22.50 -11.39
N ALA A 110 -6.55 -23.43 -11.12
CA ALA A 110 -5.80 -23.49 -9.87
C ALA A 110 -4.90 -22.25 -9.65
N ASP A 111 -4.31 -21.72 -10.73
CA ASP A 111 -3.46 -20.52 -10.71
C ASP A 111 -4.27 -19.29 -10.31
N ARG A 112 -5.46 -19.14 -10.93
CA ARG A 112 -6.40 -18.07 -10.62
C ARG A 112 -6.93 -18.16 -9.19
N ALA A 113 -7.19 -19.38 -8.69
CA ALA A 113 -7.58 -19.59 -7.30
C ALA A 113 -6.46 -19.25 -6.30
N THR A 114 -5.20 -19.50 -6.64
CA THR A 114 -4.03 -19.08 -5.85
C THR A 114 -3.89 -17.56 -5.85
N LEU A 115 -4.08 -16.90 -6.99
CA LEU A 115 -4.06 -15.44 -7.11
C LEU A 115 -5.08 -14.78 -6.16
N CYS A 116 -6.33 -15.26 -6.14
CA CYS A 116 -7.37 -14.75 -5.24
C CYS A 116 -7.01 -14.92 -3.76
N ARG A 117 -6.42 -16.06 -3.37
CA ARG A 117 -6.00 -16.32 -1.98
C ARG A 117 -4.88 -15.40 -1.53
N TYR A 118 -3.92 -15.11 -2.40
CA TYR A 118 -2.89 -14.12 -2.11
C TYR A 118 -3.47 -12.71 -2.03
N ALA A 119 -4.39 -12.33 -2.92
CA ALA A 119 -5.07 -11.03 -2.88
C ALA A 119 -5.77 -10.78 -1.54
N ASP A 120 -6.47 -11.79 -1.02
CA ASP A 120 -7.10 -11.74 0.30
C ASP A 120 -6.04 -11.58 1.41
N SER A 121 -4.96 -12.35 1.35
CA SER A 121 -3.92 -12.34 2.39
C SER A 121 -3.20 -10.99 2.50
N ILE A 122 -2.95 -10.34 1.37
CA ILE A 122 -2.24 -9.04 1.32
C ILE A 122 -3.17 -7.83 1.37
N GLY A 123 -4.48 -8.03 1.48
CA GLY A 123 -5.45 -6.94 1.68
C GLY A 123 -5.88 -6.20 0.41
N LEU A 124 -5.77 -6.81 -0.77
CA LEU A 124 -6.25 -6.22 -2.04
C LEU A 124 -7.77 -6.35 -2.22
N THR A 125 -8.42 -7.25 -1.50
CA THR A 125 -9.87 -7.45 -1.56
C THR A 125 -10.57 -6.81 -0.35
N PRO A 126 -11.88 -6.53 -0.43
CA PRO A 126 -12.65 -6.08 0.75
C PRO A 126 -12.60 -7.07 1.91
N GLN A 127 -12.54 -8.37 1.61
CA GLN A 127 -12.37 -9.41 2.61
C GLN A 127 -10.98 -9.34 3.26
N GLY A 128 -9.93 -9.19 2.46
CA GLY A 128 -8.55 -9.06 2.93
C GLY A 128 -8.33 -7.83 3.80
N LEU A 129 -8.90 -6.68 3.40
CA LEU A 129 -8.89 -5.46 4.21
C LEU A 129 -9.49 -5.73 5.60
N ARG A 130 -10.64 -6.40 5.66
CA ARG A 130 -11.28 -6.75 6.93
C ARG A 130 -10.45 -7.74 7.75
N LEU A 131 -9.89 -8.78 7.14
CA LEU A 131 -9.06 -9.78 7.82
C LEU A 131 -7.81 -9.15 8.45
N ASN A 132 -7.19 -8.21 7.75
CA ASN A 132 -6.00 -7.51 8.23
C ASN A 132 -6.31 -6.35 9.18
N GLY A 133 -7.60 -6.07 9.42
CA GLY A 133 -8.03 -4.96 10.25
C GLY A 133 -7.73 -3.59 9.63
N TRP A 134 -7.76 -3.49 8.30
CA TRP A 134 -7.43 -2.29 7.54
C TRP A 134 -8.68 -1.62 6.96
N ARG A 135 -8.66 -0.29 6.87
CA ARG A 135 -9.66 0.50 6.16
C ARG A 135 -8.99 1.56 5.30
N ILE A 136 -9.50 1.80 4.10
CA ILE A 136 -9.03 2.91 3.26
C ILE A 136 -9.86 4.14 3.62
N VAL A 137 -9.18 5.25 3.91
CA VAL A 137 -9.81 6.50 4.34
C VAL A 137 -9.40 7.61 3.38
N ALA A 138 -10.37 8.47 3.04
CA ALA A 138 -10.07 9.68 2.28
C ALA A 138 -9.00 10.49 3.01
N ASP A 139 -8.08 11.08 2.24
CA ASP A 139 -7.11 11.99 2.83
C ASP A 139 -7.85 13.25 3.29
N GLU A 140 -7.80 13.55 4.59
CA GLU A 140 -8.19 14.87 5.05
C GLU A 140 -7.24 15.90 4.42
N PRO A 141 -7.75 17.06 3.95
CA PRO A 141 -6.89 18.10 3.40
C PRO A 141 -5.90 18.50 4.50
N LYS A 142 -4.63 18.14 4.28
CA LYS A 142 -3.55 18.47 5.19
C LYS A 142 -3.59 19.99 5.37
N PRO A 143 -3.77 20.54 6.58
CA PRO A 143 -3.79 21.98 6.76
C PRO A 143 -2.48 22.50 6.18
N ALA A 144 -2.59 23.43 5.22
CA ALA A 144 -1.43 24.01 4.56
C ALA A 144 -0.46 24.42 5.66
N ARG A 145 0.73 23.81 5.70
CA ARG A 145 1.76 24.20 6.66
C ARG A 145 2.04 25.66 6.36
N ALA A 146 1.50 26.55 7.18
CA ALA A 146 1.89 27.95 7.17
C ALA A 146 3.41 27.92 7.28
N ARG A 147 4.10 28.31 6.20
CA ARG A 147 5.53 28.57 6.26
C ARG A 147 5.67 29.57 7.39
N LYS A 148 6.27 29.15 8.51
CA LYS A 148 6.67 30.09 9.55
C LYS A 148 7.56 31.09 8.82
N SER A 149 7.06 32.30 8.60
CA SER A 149 7.85 33.40 8.09
C SER A 149 9.10 33.44 8.95
N ALA A 150 10.26 33.27 8.33
CA ALA A 150 11.52 33.40 9.04
C ALA A 150 11.45 34.72 9.82
N LYS A 151 11.78 34.69 11.12
CA LYS A 151 11.93 35.93 11.88
C LYS A 151 12.99 36.74 11.12
N VAL A 152 12.56 37.81 10.47
CA VAL A 152 13.49 38.79 9.90
C VAL A 152 14.20 39.37 11.12
N VAL A 153 15.44 38.96 11.32
CA VAL A 153 16.30 39.61 12.30
C VAL A 153 16.62 40.96 11.66
N PRO A 154 16.23 42.10 12.26
CA PRO A 154 16.64 43.40 11.75
C PRO A 154 18.16 43.44 11.86
N PHE A 155 18.85 43.46 10.72
CA PHE A 155 20.27 43.77 10.69
C PHE A 155 20.36 45.30 10.56
N PRO A 156 20.90 46.02 11.56
CA PRO A 156 21.10 47.45 11.45
C PRO A 156 21.96 47.76 10.21
N ASP A 157 21.58 48.78 9.45
CA ASP A 157 22.39 49.23 8.31
C ASP A 157 23.69 49.84 8.89
N PRO A 158 24.89 49.50 8.37
CA PRO A 158 26.15 50.08 8.81
C PRO A 158 26.16 51.62 8.78
N ARG A 159 25.27 52.26 8.01
CA ARG A 159 25.12 53.73 8.02
C ARG A 159 24.54 54.28 9.33
N ASP A 160 23.64 53.53 9.97
CA ASP A 160 23.02 53.93 11.24
C ASP A 160 24.03 53.82 12.39
N GLU A 161 24.94 52.84 12.35
CA GLU A 161 25.98 52.67 13.37
C GLU A 161 27.03 53.80 13.38
N TRP A 162 27.26 54.46 12.24
CA TRP A 162 28.22 55.57 12.15
C TRP A 162 27.66 56.89 12.69
N ALA A 163 26.33 57.07 12.67
CA ALA A 163 25.69 58.28 13.18
C ALA A 163 25.69 58.34 14.72
N ASP A 164 25.67 57.18 15.39
CA ASP A 164 25.72 57.07 16.86
C ASP A 164 27.15 57.20 17.44
N MET A 165 28.19 57.29 16.59
CA MET A 165 29.60 57.43 17.01
C MET A 165 30.15 58.88 16.95
N GLN A 166 29.31 59.89 16.65
CA GLN A 166 29.67 61.31 16.71
C GLN A 166 29.04 62.02 17.91
#